data_AF-A0A223KNY3-F1
#
_entry.id   AF-A0A223KNY3-F1
#
_cell.length_a   1.000
_cell.length_b   1.000
_cell.length_c   1.000
_cell.angle_alpha   90.00
_cell.angle_beta   90.00
_cell.angle_gamma   90.00
#
_symmetry.space_group_name_H-M   'P 1'
#
loop_
_entity.id
_entity.type
_entity.pdbx_description
1 polymer ?
#
loop_
_entity_poly.entity_id
_entity_poly.type
_entity_poly.pdbx_seq_one_letter_code
_entity_poly.pdbx_strand_id
1 'polypeptide(L)'
;MAKYEKTITGQFEEVVNQLQKDINNSGITMNLVDESNYTISETKIAVRVYDKYFMRNGNRASLSLTVVGSNDNIFISAIGAGGGSGIIFNFSLGAESEMVEIVQRSIEHME
;
A
#
# COMPACT_ATOMS: atom_id res chain seq x y z
N MET A 1 6.09 1.62 11.87
CA MET A 1 4.84 1.15 11.24
C MET A 1 3.95 2.34 10.96
N ALA A 2 3.41 2.43 9.76
CA ALA A 2 2.46 3.45 9.32
C ALA A 2 1.21 2.77 8.75
N LYS A 3 0.05 3.43 8.82
CA LYS A 3 -1.22 2.88 8.34
C LYS A 3 -2.10 3.97 7.74
N TYR A 4 -2.72 3.66 6.61
CA TYR A 4 -3.80 4.43 6.01
C TYR A 4 -4.96 3.50 5.67
N GLU A 5 -6.17 3.88 6.05
CA GLU A 5 -7.39 3.14 5.76
C GLU A 5 -8.48 4.10 5.32
N LYS A 6 -9.21 3.72 4.26
CA LYS A 6 -10.30 4.52 3.74
C LYS A 6 -11.31 3.66 2.98
N THR A 7 -12.56 4.09 3.00
CA THR A 7 -13.61 3.56 2.12
C THR A 7 -13.98 4.62 1.10
N ILE A 8 -14.02 4.24 -0.17
CA ILE A 8 -14.47 5.08 -1.29
C ILE A 8 -15.55 4.34 -2.10
N THR A 9 -16.20 5.07 -2.99
CA THR A 9 -17.09 4.49 -4.00
C THR A 9 -16.38 4.38 -5.35
N GLY A 10 -16.50 3.26 -6.05
CA GLY A 10 -15.90 3.11 -7.38
C GLY A 10 -16.02 1.70 -7.96
N GLN A 11 -15.30 1.45 -9.06
CA GLN A 11 -15.15 0.12 -9.63
C GLN A 11 -13.87 -0.54 -9.11
N PHE A 12 -13.99 -1.75 -8.55
CA PHE A 12 -12.90 -2.44 -7.85
C PHE A 12 -11.63 -2.56 -8.70
N GLU A 13 -11.77 -3.04 -9.94
CA GLU A 13 -10.66 -3.22 -10.87
C GLU A 13 -9.96 -1.89 -11.22
N GLU A 14 -10.72 -0.81 -11.38
CA GLU A 14 -10.16 0.51 -11.68
C GLU A 14 -9.33 1.04 -10.51
N VAL A 15 -9.83 0.91 -9.28
CA VAL A 15 -9.10 1.33 -8.07
C VAL A 15 -7.82 0.52 -7.89
N VAL A 16 -7.87 -0.81 -8.02
CA VAL A 16 -6.68 -1.66 -7.90
C VAL A 16 -5.64 -1.31 -8.98
N ASN A 17 -6.06 -1.16 -10.23
CA ASN A 17 -5.17 -0.81 -11.34
C ASN A 17 -4.55 0.57 -11.17
N GLN A 18 -5.34 1.55 -10.72
CA GLN A 18 -4.86 2.91 -10.51
C GLN A 18 -3.87 2.98 -9.35
N LEU A 19 -4.14 2.31 -8.22
CA LEU A 19 -3.21 2.17 -7.11
C LEU A 19 -1.88 1.54 -7.54
N GLN A 20 -1.93 0.45 -8.30
CA GLN A 20 -0.72 -0.21 -8.81
C GLN A 20 0.06 0.70 -9.76
N LYS A 21 -0.63 1.42 -10.64
CA LYS A 21 -0.01 2.39 -11.56
C LYS A 21 0.68 3.52 -10.80
N ASP A 22 0.03 4.10 -9.79
CA ASP A 22 0.57 5.22 -9.02
C ASP A 22 1.74 4.78 -8.13
N ILE A 23 1.69 3.57 -7.58
CA ILE A 23 2.83 2.94 -6.90
C ILE A 23 4.02 2.79 -7.86
N ASN A 24 3.79 2.22 -9.03
CA ASN A 24 4.86 1.98 -10.01
C ASN A 24 5.46 3.28 -10.56
N ASN A 25 4.64 4.32 -10.73
CA ASN A 25 5.06 5.63 -11.23
C ASN A 25 5.47 6.61 -10.12
N SER A 26 5.42 6.20 -8.86
CA SER A 26 5.88 7.05 -7.77
C SER A 26 7.39 7.32 -7.89
N GLY A 27 7.85 8.46 -7.37
CA GLY A 27 9.28 8.76 -7.29
C GLY A 27 10.08 7.80 -6.39
N ILE A 28 9.39 6.85 -5.75
CA ILE A 28 9.91 5.87 -4.82
C ILE A 28 9.51 4.50 -5.36
N THR A 29 10.20 4.03 -6.42
CA THR A 29 9.88 2.72 -6.98
C THR A 29 10.01 1.63 -5.90
N MET A 30 8.90 0.95 -5.66
CA MET A 30 8.77 -0.21 -4.77
C MET A 30 8.70 -1.48 -5.63
N ASN A 31 9.28 -2.58 -5.16
CA ASN A 31 9.19 -3.86 -5.87
C ASN A 31 7.92 -4.57 -5.44
N LEU A 32 7.12 -5.05 -6.38
CA LEU A 32 6.05 -6.00 -6.09
C LEU A 32 6.70 -7.34 -5.73
N VAL A 33 6.50 -7.78 -4.48
CA VAL A 33 7.03 -9.04 -3.94
C VAL A 33 6.09 -10.18 -4.28
N ASP A 34 4.81 -9.98 -4.01
CA ASP A 34 3.77 -10.98 -4.26
C ASP A 34 2.39 -10.33 -4.34
N GLU A 35 1.45 -11.06 -4.91
CA GLU A 35 0.06 -10.65 -5.02
C GLU A 35 -0.92 -11.83 -4.86
N SER A 36 -2.12 -11.51 -4.38
CA SER A 36 -3.22 -12.45 -4.35
C SER A 36 -4.52 -11.76 -4.74
N ASN A 37 -5.32 -12.43 -5.55
CA ASN A 37 -6.67 -11.99 -5.89
C ASN A 37 -7.63 -13.11 -5.51
N TYR A 38 -8.65 -12.77 -4.74
CA TYR A 38 -9.65 -13.72 -4.27
C TYR A 38 -11.04 -13.14 -4.43
N THR A 39 -12.02 -14.00 -4.69
CA THR A 39 -13.41 -13.61 -4.81
C THR A 39 -14.26 -14.59 -4.02
N ILE A 40 -15.12 -14.05 -3.17
CA ILE A 40 -16.12 -14.82 -2.43
C ILE A 40 -17.48 -14.15 -2.60
N SER A 41 -18.41 -14.86 -3.24
CA SER A 41 -19.69 -14.29 -3.67
C SER A 41 -19.45 -13.01 -4.50
N GLU A 42 -20.04 -11.88 -4.10
CA GLU A 42 -19.88 -10.57 -4.74
C GLU A 42 -18.69 -9.76 -4.19
N THR A 43 -17.96 -10.30 -3.20
CA THR A 43 -16.83 -9.60 -2.57
C THR A 43 -15.53 -9.95 -3.28
N LYS A 44 -14.83 -8.94 -3.79
CA LYS A 44 -13.50 -9.05 -4.41
C LYS A 44 -12.43 -8.55 -3.45
N ILE A 45 -11.31 -9.27 -3.37
CA ILE A 45 -10.19 -8.95 -2.51
C ILE A 45 -8.91 -8.99 -3.34
N ALA A 46 -8.13 -7.92 -3.28
CA ALA A 46 -6.80 -7.83 -3.86
C ALA A 46 -5.80 -7.55 -2.73
N VAL A 47 -4.80 -8.41 -2.61
CA VAL A 47 -3.65 -8.22 -1.72
C VAL A 47 -2.42 -8.00 -2.59
N ARG A 48 -1.63 -6.98 -2.26
CA ARG A 48 -0.34 -6.70 -2.88
C ARG A 48 0.67 -6.47 -1.78
N VAL A 49 1.83 -7.11 -1.89
CA VAL A 49 2.95 -6.90 -0.98
C VAL A 49 4.07 -6.27 -1.77
N TYR A 50 4.49 -5.08 -1.34
CA TYR A 50 5.64 -4.39 -1.92
C TYR A 50 6.78 -4.32 -0.91
N ASP A 51 8.00 -4.21 -1.42
CA ASP A 51 9.18 -3.89 -0.61
C ASP A 51 10.00 -2.77 -1.21
N LYS A 52 10.82 -2.16 -0.35
CA LYS A 52 11.86 -1.24 -0.78
C LYS A 52 13.03 -1.25 0.19
N TYR A 53 14.24 -1.25 -0.36
CA TYR A 53 15.45 -0.94 0.39
C TYR A 53 15.68 0.58 0.43
N PHE A 54 15.85 1.12 1.63
CA PHE A 54 16.09 2.54 1.87
C PHE A 54 17.58 2.74 2.20
N MET A 55 18.30 3.35 1.26
CA MET A 55 19.73 3.61 1.39
C MET A 55 20.05 4.55 2.56
N ARG A 56 19.16 5.50 2.87
CA ARG A 56 19.34 6.54 3.91
C ARG A 56 19.57 5.99 5.32
N ASN A 57 19.12 4.76 5.58
CA ASN A 57 19.16 4.10 6.90
C ASN A 57 19.49 2.60 6.79
N GLY A 58 19.92 2.14 5.61
CA GLY A 58 20.35 0.76 5.39
C GLY A 58 19.31 -0.30 5.76
N ASN A 59 18.01 0.03 5.68
CA ASN A 59 16.93 -0.86 6.07
C ASN A 59 16.02 -1.23 4.90
N ARG A 60 15.18 -2.23 5.13
CA ARG A 60 14.13 -2.63 4.21
C ARG A 60 12.78 -2.43 4.87
N ALA A 61 11.88 -1.76 4.17
CA ALA A 61 10.47 -1.65 4.56
C ALA A 61 9.59 -2.32 3.51
N SER A 62 8.38 -2.67 3.93
CA SER A 62 7.36 -3.32 3.12
C SER A 62 6.04 -2.58 3.24
N LEU A 63 5.25 -2.61 2.18
CA LEU A 63 3.88 -2.14 2.16
C LEU A 63 2.97 -3.32 1.87
N SER A 64 2.07 -3.63 2.80
CA SER A 64 0.95 -4.54 2.57
C SER A 64 -0.27 -3.71 2.20
N LEU A 65 -0.73 -3.86 0.96
CA LEU A 65 -1.93 -3.22 0.44
C LEU A 65 -3.04 -4.26 0.30
N THR A 66 -4.16 -4.03 0.97
CA THR A 66 -5.37 -4.84 0.87
C THR A 66 -6.50 -3.96 0.37
N VAL A 67 -7.13 -4.35 -0.73
CA VAL A 67 -8.32 -3.71 -1.30
C VAL A 67 -9.46 -4.71 -1.25
N VAL A 68 -10.60 -4.31 -0.70
CA VAL A 68 -11.80 -5.13 -0.58
C VAL A 68 -12.95 -4.37 -1.23
N GLY A 69 -13.52 -4.94 -2.29
CA GLY A 69 -14.69 -4.40 -2.98
C GLY A 69 -15.93 -5.23 -2.69
N SER A 70 -17.04 -4.57 -2.40
CA SER A 70 -18.38 -5.17 -2.34
C SER A 70 -19.38 -4.18 -2.93
N ASN A 71 -20.02 -4.55 -4.04
CA ASN A 71 -20.77 -3.62 -4.88
C ASN A 71 -19.87 -2.45 -5.34
N ASP A 72 -20.31 -1.22 -5.09
CA ASP A 72 -19.60 0.04 -5.35
C ASP A 72 -18.70 0.48 -4.18
N ASN A 73 -18.80 -0.17 -3.02
CA ASN A 73 -18.01 0.19 -1.84
C ASN A 73 -16.65 -0.51 -1.86
N ILE A 74 -15.59 0.29 -1.77
CA ILE A 74 -14.21 -0.21 -1.81
C ILE A 74 -13.49 0.24 -0.54
N PHE A 75 -13.15 -0.72 0.31
CA PHE A 75 -12.27 -0.51 1.46
C PHE A 75 -10.81 -0.73 1.05
N ILE A 76 -9.95 0.20 1.42
CA ILE A 76 -8.51 0.15 1.19
C ILE A 76 -7.81 0.18 2.53
N SER A 77 -6.86 -0.73 2.75
CA SER A 77 -5.94 -0.74 3.88
C SER A 77 -4.51 -0.84 3.37
N ALA A 78 -3.70 0.17 3.68
CA ALA A 78 -2.28 0.23 3.38
C ALA A 78 -1.49 0.28 4.67
N ILE A 79 -0.67 -0.74 4.91
CA ILE A 79 0.15 -0.87 6.11
C ILE A 79 1.61 -0.92 5.70
N GLY A 80 2.35 0.12 6.05
CA GLY A 80 3.81 0.16 5.96
C GLY A 80 4.44 -0.45 7.21
N ALA A 81 5.30 -1.43 7.03
CA ALA A 81 6.03 -2.12 8.10
C ALA A 81 7.49 -2.36 7.71
N GLY A 82 8.30 -2.87 8.64
CA GLY A 82 9.76 -2.92 8.44
C GLY A 82 10.40 -1.53 8.62
N GLY A 83 11.66 -1.35 8.24
CA GLY A 83 12.39 -0.11 8.50
C GLY A 83 13.38 -0.17 9.68
N GLY A 84 13.77 -1.36 10.11
CA GLY A 84 14.82 -1.56 11.10
C GLY A 84 14.38 -1.20 12.53
N SER A 85 14.13 -2.23 13.34
CA SER A 85 13.94 -2.09 14.79
C SER A 85 15.29 -2.31 15.49
N GLY A 86 16.13 -1.29 15.52
CA GLY A 86 17.27 -1.27 16.43
C GLY A 86 16.78 -0.97 17.85
N ILE A 87 17.27 -1.69 18.86
CA ILE A 87 16.82 -1.62 20.28
C ILE A 87 17.01 -0.20 20.88
N ILE A 88 17.85 0.64 20.27
CA ILE A 88 18.31 1.90 20.86
C ILE A 88 17.72 3.14 20.15
N PHE A 89 17.32 3.05 18.87
CA PHE A 89 16.65 4.14 18.16
C PHE A 89 15.81 3.62 16.98
N ASN A 90 14.51 3.96 16.94
CA ASN A 90 13.60 3.69 15.82
C ASN A 90 13.94 4.58 14.61
N PHE A 91 15.05 4.31 13.91
CA PHE A 91 15.49 5.09 12.73
C PHE A 91 14.96 4.53 11.41
N SER A 92 13.66 4.26 11.32
CA SER A 92 13.05 4.02 10.01
C SER A 92 13.06 5.27 9.12
N LEU A 93 13.35 6.45 9.68
CA LEU A 93 13.38 7.76 9.00
C LEU A 93 12.13 7.99 8.13
N GLY A 94 10.99 7.45 8.56
CA GLY A 94 9.71 7.60 7.86
C GLY A 94 9.54 6.69 6.65
N ALA A 95 10.39 5.68 6.45
CA ALA A 95 10.31 4.74 5.32
C ALA A 95 8.91 4.14 5.16
N GLU A 96 8.28 3.70 6.26
CA GLU A 96 6.94 3.12 6.20
C GLU A 96 5.88 4.17 5.84
N SER A 97 6.01 5.38 6.38
CA SER A 97 5.09 6.49 6.09
C SER A 97 5.19 6.93 4.64
N GLU A 98 6.40 7.00 4.09
CA GLU A 98 6.66 7.36 2.68
C GLU A 98 5.93 6.41 1.71
N MET A 99 5.92 5.10 2.02
CA MET A 99 5.21 4.10 1.22
C MET A 99 3.69 4.22 1.35
N VAL A 100 3.19 4.47 2.55
CA VAL A 100 1.75 4.61 2.82
C VAL A 100 1.18 5.91 2.21
N GLU A 101 1.94 7.01 2.22
CA GLU A 101 1.55 8.29 1.64
C GLU A 101 1.29 8.22 0.13
N ILE A 102 1.96 7.32 -0.59
CA ILE A 102 1.71 7.10 -2.02
C ILE A 102 0.28 6.60 -2.24
N VAL A 103 -0.17 5.64 -1.42
CA VAL A 103 -1.53 5.11 -1.47
C VAL A 103 -2.53 6.21 -1.10
N GLN A 104 -2.27 6.93 -0.01
CA GLN A 104 -3.13 8.02 0.44
C GLN A 104 -3.34 9.06 -0.67
N ARG A 105 -2.25 9.55 -1.29
CA ARG A 105 -2.33 10.54 -2.39
C ARG A 105 -3.07 9.99 -3.60
N SER A 106 -2.84 8.73 -3.95
CA SER A 106 -3.55 8.08 -5.06
C SER A 106 -5.07 8.07 -4.82
N ILE A 107 -5.50 7.68 -3.61
CA ILE A 107 -6.92 7.68 -3.24
C ILE A 107 -7.52 9.08 -3.17
N GLU A 108 -6.79 10.07 -2.65
CA GLU A 108 -7.23 11.47 -2.60
C GLU A 108 -7.44 12.09 -3.99
N HIS A 109 -6.79 11.58 -5.04
CA HIS A 109 -7.03 12.02 -6.42
C HIS A 109 -8.20 11.31 -7.12
N MET A 110 -8.69 10.19 -6.56
CA MET A 110 -9.81 9.43 -7.14
C MET A 110 -11.17 9.90 -6.63
N GLU A 111 -11.20 10.71 -5.56
CA GLU A 111 -12.39 11.39 -5.05
C GLU A 111 -12.66 12.72 -5.77
#